data_AF-A0A1G8YNB5-F1
#
_entry.id   AF-A0A1G8YNB5-F1
#
_cell.length_a   1.000
_cell.length_b   1.000
_cell.length_c   1.000
_cell.angle_alpha   90.00
_cell.angle_beta   90.00
_cell.angle_gamma   90.00
#
_symmetry.space_group_name_H-M   'P 1'
#
loop_
_entity.id
_entity.type
_entity.pdbx_description
1 polymer ?
#
loop_
_entity_poly.entity_id
_entity_poly.type
_entity_poly.pdbx_seq_one_letter_code
_entity_poly.pdbx_strand_id
1 'polypeptide(L)'
;MPHIDFTLPHWAYWVGLIVFPLIAMVMARRPRPEVSSYSPVLAYFILITGGMMGLHRFYLRNLWGLVYVPLLVFVLIANANEREARSAYSDALNVVRVAERTLERERPRLESARQEIERLKAEIGELEEGSFALRSAQRKLERAEERLKTGQERIAQAEADLAAALPAEEAAAERRAFWNSAARYTFYLILALMAVDAVLIPGLVRRANASIDREAEAAENAAIRAAVEAQEAVESRRADHEFAENWIDKLSLYAGEFVSYWAVIAVFVYYFEVISRYLFNSPTSWAHESMYLMFGMQYLIAGAYAMLTEAHVRVDVFYAPLSRPKKAWADLFTSIFFFIFAGTLLVTSYTFAMDAIAVPSGNAVISDWARGEIGFGEMLSQLSLEQWTDPNIRWGEISFNEWEIPLWPMKWVMVIGALLLILQGISKLAKDIRAIREGA
;
A
#
# COMPACT_ATOMS: atom_id res chain seq x y z
N MET A 1 2.31 22.16 -3.82
CA MET A 1 1.16 21.24 -3.64
C MET A 1 0.80 21.16 -2.17
N PRO A 2 -0.49 21.13 -1.78
CA PRO A 2 -0.87 20.73 -0.44
C PRO A 2 -0.41 19.28 -0.19
N HIS A 3 0.16 19.03 0.99
CA HIS A 3 0.56 17.68 1.41
C HIS A 3 -0.63 16.99 2.08
N ILE A 4 -0.77 15.68 1.91
CA ILE A 4 -1.85 14.90 2.53
C ILE A 4 -1.21 14.01 3.59
N ASP A 5 -1.20 14.50 4.83
CA ASP A 5 -0.77 13.74 6.00
C ASP A 5 -1.93 12.88 6.49
N PHE A 6 -2.26 11.83 5.72
CA PHE A 6 -3.28 10.87 6.09
C PHE A 6 -2.70 9.46 6.21
N THR A 7 -2.65 8.98 7.44
CA THR A 7 -2.37 7.58 7.76
C THR A 7 -3.69 6.89 8.09
N LEU A 8 -3.97 5.75 7.43
CA LEU A 8 -5.18 4.99 7.71
C LEU A 8 -5.10 4.42 9.12
N PRO A 9 -6.05 4.73 10.03
CA PRO A 9 -6.07 4.13 11.35
C PRO A 9 -6.23 2.60 11.23
N HIS A 10 -5.49 1.83 12.05
CA HIS A 10 -5.53 0.37 11.97
C HIS A 10 -6.94 -0.20 12.14
N TRP A 11 -7.72 0.35 13.07
CA TRP A 11 -9.12 -0.07 13.28
C TRP A 11 -9.97 0.14 12.02
N ALA A 12 -9.73 1.22 11.27
CA ALA A 12 -10.51 1.55 10.07
C ALA A 12 -10.22 0.56 8.95
N TYR A 13 -8.97 0.10 8.83
CA TYR A 13 -8.61 -1.00 7.94
C TYR A 13 -9.36 -2.29 8.30
N TRP A 14 -9.25 -2.76 9.54
CA TRP A 14 -9.89 -4.01 9.97
C TRP A 14 -11.41 -3.97 9.89
N VAL A 15 -12.04 -2.89 10.35
CA VAL A 15 -13.48 -2.68 10.22
C VAL A 15 -13.89 -2.59 8.76
N GLY A 16 -13.10 -1.90 7.93
CA GLY A 16 -13.32 -1.80 6.49
C GLY A 16 -13.37 -3.17 5.81
N LEU A 17 -12.43 -4.07 6.14
CA LEU A 17 -12.40 -5.43 5.62
C LEU A 17 -13.62 -6.28 6.01
N ILE A 18 -14.34 -5.92 7.07
CA ILE A 18 -15.54 -6.63 7.50
C ILE A 18 -16.80 -5.97 6.94
N VAL A 19 -16.95 -4.67 7.18
CA VAL A 19 -18.18 -3.93 6.88
C VAL A 19 -18.36 -3.75 5.37
N PHE A 20 -17.29 -3.45 4.63
CA PHE A 20 -17.40 -3.19 3.19
C PHE A 20 -17.93 -4.40 2.42
N PRO A 21 -17.39 -5.63 2.56
CA PRO A 21 -17.95 -6.80 1.88
C PRO A 21 -19.40 -7.10 2.23
N LEU A 22 -19.80 -6.92 3.50
CA LEU A 22 -21.20 -7.15 3.91
C LEU A 22 -22.15 -6.19 3.20
N ILE A 23 -21.80 -4.90 3.13
CA ILE A 23 -22.57 -3.90 2.38
C ILE A 23 -22.57 -4.27 0.89
N ALA A 24 -21.41 -4.61 0.34
CA ALA A 24 -21.26 -4.97 -1.07
C ALA A 24 -22.10 -6.20 -1.44
N MET A 25 -22.14 -7.24 -0.62
CA MET A 25 -23.01 -8.42 -0.78
C MET A 25 -24.48 -8.04 -0.80
N VAL A 26 -24.93 -7.21 0.16
CA VAL A 26 -26.31 -6.73 0.21
C VAL A 26 -26.66 -5.91 -1.03
N MET A 27 -25.73 -5.10 -1.54
CA MET A 27 -25.92 -4.31 -2.75
C MET A 27 -25.94 -5.15 -4.02
N ALA A 28 -25.03 -6.13 -4.14
CA ALA A 28 -24.90 -7.00 -5.31
C ALA A 28 -26.15 -7.86 -5.53
N ARG A 29 -26.83 -8.23 -4.44
CA ARG A 29 -28.07 -9.03 -4.48
C ARG A 29 -29.33 -8.22 -4.79
N ARG A 30 -29.23 -6.90 -4.99
CA ARG A 30 -30.39 -6.07 -5.36
C ARG A 30 -30.75 -6.26 -6.83
N PRO A 31 -32.05 -6.37 -7.17
CA PRO A 31 -32.48 -6.45 -8.56
C PRO A 31 -32.07 -5.17 -9.30
N ARG A 32 -31.48 -5.34 -10.49
CA ARG A 32 -31.07 -4.21 -11.34
C ARG A 32 -32.32 -3.62 -12.03
N PRO A 33 -32.48 -2.28 -12.05
CA PRO A 33 -33.59 -1.65 -12.75
C PRO A 33 -33.51 -1.91 -14.25
N GLU A 34 -34.66 -1.95 -14.93
CA GLU A 34 -34.73 -2.16 -16.38
C GLU A 34 -34.19 -0.97 -17.19
N VAL A 35 -34.42 0.24 -16.67
CA VAL A 35 -33.94 1.50 -17.25
C VAL A 35 -33.01 2.16 -16.24
N SER A 36 -31.77 2.44 -16.65
CA SER A 36 -30.84 3.23 -15.85
C SER A 36 -31.27 4.69 -15.84
N SER A 37 -31.10 5.35 -14.69
CA SER A 37 -31.31 6.79 -14.59
C SER A 37 -30.09 7.44 -13.95
N TYR A 38 -29.79 8.67 -14.35
CA TYR A 38 -28.73 9.45 -13.75
C TYR A 38 -29.16 9.93 -12.36
N SER A 39 -28.39 9.58 -11.34
CA SER A 39 -28.66 9.95 -9.95
C SER A 39 -27.86 11.20 -9.55
N PRO A 40 -28.48 12.21 -8.92
CA PRO A 40 -27.75 13.34 -8.36
C PRO A 40 -26.71 12.91 -7.32
N VAL A 41 -27.05 11.94 -6.47
CA VAL A 41 -26.15 11.40 -5.44
C VAL A 41 -24.91 10.79 -6.08
N LEU A 42 -25.10 9.99 -7.14
CA LEU A 42 -23.99 9.39 -7.86
C LEU A 42 -23.15 10.43 -8.61
N ALA A 43 -23.79 11.44 -9.20
CA ALA A 43 -23.07 12.54 -9.85
C ALA A 43 -22.16 13.31 -8.88
N TYR A 44 -22.65 13.63 -7.67
CA TYR A 44 -21.83 14.24 -6.62
C TYR A 44 -20.73 13.32 -6.11
N PHE A 45 -21.03 12.02 -5.96
CA PHE A 45 -20.00 11.03 -5.60
C PHE A 45 -18.89 10.97 -6.66
N ILE A 46 -19.25 10.94 -7.95
CA ILE A 46 -18.28 10.95 -9.06
C ILE A 46 -17.54 12.28 -9.13
N LEU A 47 -18.17 13.41 -8.79
CA LEU A 47 -17.47 14.69 -8.70
C LEU A 47 -16.38 14.64 -7.63
N ILE A 48 -16.68 14.09 -6.45
CA ILE A 48 -15.71 14.00 -5.35
C ILE A 48 -14.57 13.04 -5.70
N THR A 49 -14.90 11.87 -6.27
CA THR A 49 -13.94 10.79 -6.50
C THR A 49 -13.16 10.94 -7.80
N GLY A 50 -13.80 11.42 -8.87
CA GLY A 50 -13.24 11.48 -10.22
C GLY A 50 -13.33 12.86 -10.88
N GLY A 51 -13.74 13.90 -10.15
CA GLY A 51 -13.99 15.22 -10.72
C GLY A 51 -12.75 15.90 -11.28
N MET A 52 -11.56 15.60 -10.75
CA MET A 52 -10.29 16.12 -11.26
C MET A 52 -9.94 15.59 -12.66
N MET A 53 -10.55 14.48 -13.08
CA MET A 53 -10.47 13.93 -14.44
C MET A 53 -11.69 14.31 -15.30
N GLY A 54 -12.64 15.07 -14.76
CA GLY A 54 -13.87 15.43 -15.46
C GLY A 54 -14.89 14.29 -15.57
N LEU A 55 -14.75 13.20 -14.80
CA LEU A 55 -15.61 12.02 -14.92
C LEU A 55 -17.10 12.32 -14.67
N HIS A 56 -17.42 13.28 -13.80
CA HIS A 56 -18.80 13.69 -13.51
C HIS A 56 -19.49 14.30 -14.73
N ARG A 57 -18.74 14.96 -15.62
CA ARG A 57 -19.27 15.49 -16.89
C ARG A 57 -19.49 14.36 -17.89
N PHE A 58 -18.55 13.42 -18.02
CA PHE A 58 -18.71 12.25 -18.90
C PHE A 58 -19.86 11.34 -18.47
N TYR A 59 -20.03 11.13 -17.16
CA TYR A 59 -21.18 10.43 -16.59
C TYR A 59 -22.50 11.04 -17.09
N LEU A 60 -22.58 12.37 -17.18
CA LEU A 60 -23.76 13.10 -17.65
C LEU A 60 -23.75 13.37 -19.17
N ARG A 61 -23.02 12.56 -19.95
CA ARG A 61 -22.88 12.66 -21.42
C ARG A 61 -22.44 14.05 -21.92
N ASN A 62 -21.56 14.72 -21.16
CA ASN A 62 -21.08 16.06 -21.48
C ASN A 62 -19.55 16.06 -21.73
N LEU A 63 -19.15 16.47 -22.94
CA LEU A 63 -17.75 16.52 -23.38
C LEU A 63 -16.90 17.61 -22.72
N TRP A 64 -17.50 18.57 -22.00
CA TRP A 64 -16.74 19.56 -21.23
C TRP A 64 -15.81 18.94 -20.18
N GLY A 65 -16.03 17.66 -19.81
CA GLY A 65 -15.09 16.88 -19.01
C GLY A 65 -13.67 16.83 -19.61
N LEU A 66 -13.52 16.96 -20.94
CA LEU A 66 -12.21 16.95 -21.61
C LEU A 66 -11.30 18.10 -21.20
N VAL A 67 -11.83 19.21 -20.67
CA VAL A 67 -11.02 20.35 -20.20
C VAL A 67 -10.16 19.96 -18.99
N TYR A 68 -10.63 19.02 -18.16
CA TYR A 68 -9.92 18.57 -16.97
C TYR A 68 -8.66 17.76 -17.30
N VAL A 69 -8.70 16.97 -18.38
CA VAL A 69 -7.61 16.07 -18.77
C VAL A 69 -6.27 16.80 -19.01
N PRO A 70 -6.17 17.84 -19.88
CA PRO A 70 -4.91 18.54 -20.08
C PRO A 70 -4.44 19.29 -18.83
N LEU A 71 -5.36 19.81 -18.01
CA LEU A 71 -5.01 20.45 -16.73
C LEU A 71 -4.41 19.43 -15.77
N LEU A 72 -5.02 18.26 -15.64
CA LEU A 72 -4.52 17.20 -14.78
C LEU A 72 -3.17 16.68 -15.28
N VAL A 73 -3.02 16.43 -16.59
CA VAL A 73 -1.75 16.01 -17.19
C VAL A 73 -0.65 17.05 -16.94
N PHE A 74 -0.95 18.34 -17.08
CA PHE A 74 -0.01 19.40 -16.77
C PHE A 74 0.43 19.36 -15.30
N VAL A 75 -0.50 19.14 -14.37
CA VAL A 75 -0.17 18.99 -12.95
C VAL A 75 0.76 17.80 -12.70
N LEU A 76 0.50 16.66 -13.35
CA LEU A 76 1.34 15.46 -13.23
C LEU A 76 2.77 15.75 -13.73
N ILE A 77 2.90 16.41 -14.88
CA ILE A 77 4.20 16.82 -15.45
C ILE A 77 4.91 17.81 -14.52
N ALA A 78 4.19 18.80 -14.00
CA ALA A 78 4.73 19.81 -13.11
C ALA A 78 5.24 19.18 -11.80
N ASN A 79 4.50 18.23 -11.21
CA ASN A 79 4.95 17.49 -10.03
C ASN A 79 6.17 16.60 -10.31
N ALA A 80 6.23 15.95 -11.47
CA ALA A 80 7.40 15.16 -11.85
C ALA A 80 8.66 16.05 -11.94
N ASN A 81 8.55 17.21 -12.58
CA ASN A 81 9.64 18.19 -12.66
C ASN A 81 9.98 18.81 -11.29
N GLU A 82 8.99 19.02 -10.42
CA GLU A 82 9.24 19.52 -9.06
C GLU A 82 10.03 18.50 -8.21
N ARG A 83 9.75 17.19 -8.35
CA ARG A 83 10.53 16.13 -7.69
C ARG A 83 11.99 16.12 -8.17
N GLU A 84 12.21 16.19 -9.47
CA GLU A 84 13.55 16.24 -10.05
C GLU A 84 14.32 17.48 -9.56
N ALA A 85 13.69 18.65 -9.61
CA ALA A 85 14.29 19.89 -9.11
C ALA A 85 14.55 19.86 -7.60
N ARG A 86 13.70 19.19 -6.81
CA ARG A 86 13.90 18.99 -5.37
C ARG A 86 15.11 18.10 -5.07
N SER A 87 15.31 17.04 -5.85
CA SER A 87 16.51 16.19 -5.72
C SER A 87 17.76 17.00 -6.02
N ALA A 88 17.80 17.66 -7.19
CA ALA A 88 18.92 18.50 -7.59
C ALA A 88 19.23 19.62 -6.57
N TYR A 89 18.19 20.24 -6.03
CA TYR A 89 18.32 21.24 -4.97
C TYR A 89 18.93 20.65 -3.69
N SER A 90 18.44 19.49 -3.25
CA SER A 90 18.95 18.81 -2.05
C SER A 90 20.42 18.40 -2.21
N ASP A 91 20.79 17.92 -3.40
CA ASP A 91 22.16 17.51 -3.71
C ASP A 91 23.11 18.72 -3.71
N ALA A 92 22.75 19.80 -4.41
CA ALA A 92 23.54 21.03 -4.46
C ALA A 92 23.67 21.68 -3.07
N LEU A 93 22.57 21.76 -2.33
CA LEU A 93 22.54 22.30 -0.97
C LEU A 93 23.42 21.48 -0.01
N ASN A 94 23.48 20.16 -0.17
CA ASN A 94 24.36 19.32 0.63
C ASN A 94 25.84 19.62 0.36
N VAL A 95 26.22 19.81 -0.91
CA VAL A 95 27.59 20.21 -1.29
C VAL A 95 27.94 21.57 -0.69
N VAL A 96 27.08 22.57 -0.85
CA VAL A 96 27.24 23.91 -0.24
C VAL A 96 27.46 23.78 1.28
N ARG A 97 26.58 23.05 1.97
CA ARG A 97 26.65 22.86 3.42
C ARG A 97 27.94 22.17 3.87
N VAL A 98 28.43 21.18 3.13
CA VAL A 98 29.68 20.48 3.44
C VAL A 98 30.89 21.38 3.20
N ALA A 99 30.90 22.13 2.10
CA ALA A 99 31.95 23.10 1.78
C ALA A 99 32.04 24.21 2.83
N GLU A 100 30.91 24.84 3.18
CA GLU A 100 30.84 25.88 4.21
C GLU A 100 31.36 25.40 5.57
N ARG A 101 30.90 24.22 6.03
CA ARG A 101 31.40 23.62 7.28
C ARG A 101 32.90 23.33 7.24
N THR A 102 33.43 22.97 6.08
CA THR A 102 34.86 22.73 5.89
C THR A 102 35.64 24.05 5.99
N LEU A 103 35.16 25.12 5.35
CA LEU A 103 35.77 26.44 5.42
C LEU A 103 35.72 27.00 6.84
N GLU A 104 34.59 26.89 7.53
CA GLU A 104 34.41 27.32 8.91
C GLU A 104 35.40 26.61 9.87
N ARG A 105 35.67 25.32 9.63
CA ARG A 105 36.58 24.52 10.46
C ARG A 105 38.06 24.73 10.10
N GLU A 106 38.40 24.79 8.83
CA GLU A 106 39.81 24.79 8.38
C GLU A 106 40.43 26.19 8.38
N ARG A 107 39.66 27.27 8.13
CA ARG A 107 40.17 28.65 8.18
C ARG A 107 40.87 29.01 9.50
N PRO A 108 40.25 28.82 10.69
CA PRO A 108 40.91 29.13 11.96
C PRO A 108 42.10 28.21 12.25
N ARG A 109 42.04 26.94 11.82
CA ARG A 109 43.18 26.00 11.95
C ARG A 109 44.38 26.47 11.13
N LEU A 110 44.13 26.98 9.92
CA LEU A 110 45.19 27.50 9.06
C LEU A 110 45.85 28.74 9.67
N GLU A 111 45.06 29.64 10.23
CA GLU A 111 45.57 30.82 10.96
C GLU A 111 46.44 30.41 12.15
N SER A 112 45.98 29.44 12.96
CA SER A 112 46.79 28.93 14.07
C SER A 112 48.09 28.25 13.62
N ALA A 113 48.06 27.50 12.51
CA ALA A 113 49.24 26.85 11.95
C ALA A 113 50.24 27.87 11.41
N ARG A 114 49.78 28.97 10.77
CA ARG A 114 50.63 30.08 10.34
C ARG A 114 51.34 30.72 11.53
N GLN A 115 50.60 31.02 12.60
CA GLN A 115 51.19 31.60 13.82
C GLN A 115 52.20 30.64 14.49
N GLU A 116 51.90 29.33 14.51
CA GLU A 116 52.80 28.31 15.05
C GLU A 116 54.10 28.21 14.23
N ILE A 117 54.02 28.25 12.90
CA ILE A 117 55.18 28.23 11.99
C ILE A 117 56.08 29.43 12.24
N GLU A 118 55.52 30.64 12.32
CA GLU A 118 56.31 31.86 12.57
C GLU A 118 57.02 31.80 13.93
N ARG A 119 56.33 31.32 14.98
CA ARG A 119 56.94 31.11 16.29
C ARG A 119 58.07 30.09 16.25
N LEU A 120 57.86 28.94 15.59
CA LEU A 120 58.87 27.88 15.49
C LEU A 120 60.09 28.31 14.68
N LYS A 121 59.91 29.12 13.63
CA LYS A 121 61.02 29.70 12.86
C LYS A 121 61.87 30.66 13.71
N ALA A 122 61.23 31.50 14.52
CA ALA A 122 61.94 32.38 15.45
C ALA A 122 62.71 31.58 16.51
N GLU A 123 62.08 30.56 17.12
CA GLU A 123 62.71 29.68 18.12
C GLU A 123 63.92 28.92 17.55
N ILE A 124 63.83 28.40 16.31
CA ILE A 124 64.94 27.71 15.63
C ILE A 124 66.14 28.63 15.42
N GLY A 125 65.93 29.94 15.18
CA GLY A 125 67.00 30.91 14.99
C GLY A 125 67.84 31.21 16.24
N GLU A 126 67.32 30.90 17.43
CA GLU A 126 67.98 31.13 18.72
C GLU A 126 68.68 29.88 19.29
N LEU A 127 68.49 28.70 18.67
CA LEU A 127 68.99 27.43 19.18
C LEU A 127 70.38 27.06 18.65
N GLU A 128 71.22 26.49 19.51
CA GLU A 128 72.57 26.03 19.15
C GLU A 128 72.54 24.89 18.10
N GLU A 129 73.45 24.99 17.11
CA GLU A 129 73.62 24.00 16.05
C GLU A 129 73.92 22.60 16.62
N GLY A 130 73.17 21.59 16.16
CA GLY A 130 73.34 20.19 16.55
C GLY A 130 72.60 19.74 17.82
N SER A 131 71.98 20.67 18.56
CA SER A 131 71.22 20.38 19.79
C SER A 131 69.99 19.48 19.53
N PHE A 132 69.59 18.71 20.55
CA PHE A 132 68.36 17.91 20.47
C PHE A 132 67.10 18.79 20.34
N ALA A 133 67.11 19.96 20.99
CA ALA A 133 66.05 20.96 20.91
C ALA A 133 65.85 21.46 19.47
N LEU A 134 66.93 21.75 18.74
CA LEU A 134 66.89 22.15 17.34
C LEU A 134 66.23 21.07 16.46
N ARG A 135 66.65 19.81 16.59
CA ARG A 135 66.07 18.68 15.82
C ARG A 135 64.58 18.46 16.13
N SER A 136 64.17 18.66 17.38
CA SER A 136 62.77 18.56 17.79
C SER A 136 61.93 19.71 17.22
N ALA A 137 62.43 20.94 17.29
CA ALA A 137 61.78 22.12 16.74
C ALA A 137 61.64 22.04 15.21
N GLN A 138 62.67 21.57 14.50
CA GLN A 138 62.62 21.33 13.05
C GLN A 138 61.53 20.32 12.66
N ARG A 139 61.41 19.20 13.37
CA ARG A 139 60.32 18.22 13.13
C ARG A 139 58.93 18.79 13.42
N LYS A 140 58.79 19.66 14.41
CA LYS A 140 57.52 20.35 14.70
C LYS A 140 57.18 21.34 13.58
N LEU A 141 58.17 22.08 13.09
CA LEU A 141 58.04 23.01 11.97
C LEU A 141 57.58 22.27 10.71
N GLU A 142 58.25 21.16 10.34
CA GLU A 142 57.89 20.33 9.19
C GLU A 142 56.42 19.84 9.27
N ARG A 143 56.00 19.34 10.44
CA ARG A 143 54.60 18.92 10.66
C ARG A 143 53.62 20.09 10.57
N ALA A 144 53.99 21.27 11.05
CA ALA A 144 53.14 22.45 10.98
C ALA A 144 53.00 22.96 9.53
N GLU A 145 54.08 22.93 8.76
CA GLU A 145 54.10 23.24 7.32
C GLU A 145 53.27 22.23 6.50
N GLU A 146 53.35 20.94 6.81
CA GLU A 146 52.53 19.89 6.18
C GLU A 146 51.03 20.07 6.48
N ARG A 147 50.68 20.39 7.73
CA ARG A 147 49.29 20.73 8.11
C ARG A 147 48.80 21.97 7.36
N LEU A 148 49.64 22.99 7.24
CA LEU A 148 49.31 24.22 6.51
C LEU A 148 49.04 23.92 5.03
N LYS A 149 49.90 23.15 4.38
CA LYS A 149 49.71 22.73 2.98
C LYS A 149 48.40 21.95 2.80
N THR A 150 48.20 20.92 3.62
CA THR A 150 46.99 20.07 3.56
C THR A 150 45.71 20.87 3.84
N GLY A 151 45.77 21.80 4.78
CA GLY A 151 44.67 22.71 5.09
C GLY A 151 44.36 23.67 3.94
N GLN A 152 45.39 24.19 3.24
CA GLN A 152 45.22 25.05 2.07
C GLN A 152 44.56 24.30 0.92
N GLU A 153 45.00 23.06 0.65
CA GLU A 153 44.39 22.20 -0.38
C GLU A 153 42.91 21.93 -0.07
N ARG A 154 42.57 21.66 1.20
CA ARG A 154 41.17 21.45 1.63
C ARG A 154 40.32 22.71 1.50
N ILE A 155 40.85 23.88 1.85
CA ILE A 155 40.16 25.16 1.68
C ILE A 155 39.95 25.45 0.19
N ALA A 156 40.99 25.30 -0.63
CA ALA A 156 40.89 25.53 -2.07
C ALA A 156 39.85 24.61 -2.73
N GLN A 157 39.82 23.33 -2.34
CA GLN A 157 38.80 22.40 -2.80
C GLN A 157 37.40 22.83 -2.35
N ALA A 158 37.22 23.17 -1.08
CA ALA A 158 35.93 23.61 -0.57
C ALA A 158 35.44 24.92 -1.21
N GLU A 159 36.33 25.87 -1.51
CA GLU A 159 36.00 27.10 -2.25
C GLU A 159 35.61 26.81 -3.70
N ALA A 160 36.30 25.87 -4.36
CA ALA A 160 35.95 25.43 -5.71
C ALA A 160 34.59 24.71 -5.74
N ASP A 161 34.34 23.82 -4.78
CA ASP A 161 33.07 23.10 -4.64
C ASP A 161 31.93 24.09 -4.38
N LEU A 162 32.15 25.08 -3.51
CA LEU A 162 31.17 26.14 -3.22
C LEU A 162 30.88 27.00 -4.45
N ALA A 163 31.92 27.44 -5.16
CA ALA A 163 31.77 28.25 -6.37
C ALA A 163 31.03 27.51 -7.49
N ALA A 164 31.21 26.19 -7.60
CA ALA A 164 30.49 25.36 -8.56
C ALA A 164 29.05 25.05 -8.12
N ALA A 165 28.82 24.83 -6.81
CA ALA A 165 27.53 24.40 -6.29
C ALA A 165 26.52 25.55 -6.11
N LEU A 166 26.96 26.78 -5.80
CA LEU A 166 26.07 27.92 -5.57
C LEU A 166 25.16 28.24 -6.78
N PRO A 167 25.67 28.38 -8.02
CA PRO A 167 24.80 28.61 -9.18
C PRO A 167 23.83 27.44 -9.44
N ALA A 168 24.26 26.22 -9.15
CA ALA A 168 23.44 25.03 -9.32
C ALA A 168 22.31 24.95 -8.27
N GLU A 169 22.59 25.35 -7.03
CA GLU A 169 21.61 25.44 -5.95
C GLU A 169 20.54 26.49 -6.27
N GLU A 170 20.95 27.69 -6.71
CA GLU A 170 20.05 28.78 -7.07
C GLU A 170 19.15 28.40 -8.25
N ALA A 171 19.73 27.88 -9.33
CA ALA A 171 18.97 27.43 -10.50
C ALA A 171 17.99 26.29 -10.16
N ALA A 172 18.38 25.35 -9.30
CA ALA A 172 17.50 24.28 -8.84
C ALA A 172 16.38 24.82 -7.93
N ALA A 173 16.67 25.81 -7.09
CA ALA A 173 15.70 26.48 -6.23
C ALA A 173 14.62 27.20 -7.05
N GLU A 174 15.02 27.98 -8.04
CA GLU A 174 14.10 28.68 -8.95
C GLU A 174 13.24 27.69 -9.74
N ARG A 175 13.86 26.67 -10.33
CA ARG A 175 13.14 25.63 -11.09
C ARG A 175 12.12 24.93 -10.20
N ARG A 176 12.50 24.57 -8.96
CA ARG A 176 11.58 23.97 -7.99
C ARG A 176 10.43 24.92 -7.65
N ALA A 177 10.70 26.20 -7.39
CA ALA A 177 9.69 27.19 -7.04
C ALA A 177 8.68 27.42 -8.18
N PHE A 178 9.17 27.47 -9.42
CA PHE A 178 8.35 27.56 -10.62
C PHE A 178 7.41 26.36 -10.74
N TRP A 179 7.94 25.14 -10.75
CA TRP A 179 7.12 23.93 -10.93
C TRP A 179 6.14 23.72 -9.78
N ASN A 180 6.53 24.03 -8.55
CA ASN A 180 5.62 23.99 -7.39
C ASN A 180 4.43 24.95 -7.56
N SER A 181 4.71 26.19 -8.00
CA SER A 181 3.68 27.20 -8.22
C SER A 181 2.78 26.86 -9.40
N ALA A 182 3.35 26.42 -10.52
CA ALA A 182 2.60 25.99 -11.70
C ALA A 182 1.65 24.83 -11.39
N ALA A 183 2.13 23.80 -10.69
CA ALA A 183 1.31 22.68 -10.24
C ALA A 183 0.16 23.16 -9.32
N ARG A 184 0.49 24.00 -8.33
CA ARG A 184 -0.47 24.53 -7.35
C ARG A 184 -1.59 25.36 -7.99
N TYR A 185 -1.26 26.31 -8.86
CA TYR A 185 -2.29 27.16 -9.48
C TYR A 185 -3.16 26.38 -10.47
N THR A 186 -2.58 25.42 -11.20
CA THR A 186 -3.37 24.56 -12.09
C THR A 186 -4.30 23.66 -11.28
N PHE A 187 -3.84 23.14 -10.14
CA PHE A 187 -4.69 22.40 -9.22
C PHE A 187 -5.85 23.26 -8.68
N TYR A 188 -5.60 24.52 -8.29
CA TYR A 188 -6.67 25.43 -7.88
C TYR A 188 -7.66 25.74 -9.00
N LEU A 189 -7.20 25.83 -10.24
CA LEU A 189 -8.09 25.97 -11.39
C LEU A 189 -9.01 24.75 -11.52
N ILE A 190 -8.49 23.53 -11.38
CA ILE A 190 -9.30 22.31 -11.38
C ILE A 190 -10.36 22.35 -10.26
N LEU A 191 -9.96 22.72 -9.05
CA LEU A 191 -10.89 22.84 -7.92
C LEU A 191 -11.97 23.90 -8.16
N ALA A 192 -11.62 25.04 -8.75
CA ALA A 192 -12.57 26.08 -9.11
C ALA A 192 -13.59 25.57 -10.14
N LEU A 193 -13.13 24.85 -11.17
CA LEU A 193 -14.01 24.21 -12.15
C LEU A 193 -14.92 23.17 -11.48
N MET A 194 -14.40 22.34 -10.58
CA MET A 194 -15.20 21.38 -9.82
C MET A 194 -16.26 22.05 -8.94
N ALA A 195 -15.94 23.19 -8.32
CA ALA A 195 -16.90 23.95 -7.51
C ALA A 195 -18.03 24.53 -8.37
N VAL A 196 -17.71 25.05 -9.57
CA VAL A 196 -18.71 25.46 -10.56
C VAL A 196 -19.59 24.26 -10.94
N ASP A 197 -18.99 23.11 -11.19
CA ASP A 197 -19.71 21.90 -11.58
C ASP A 197 -20.60 21.36 -10.46
N ALA A 198 -20.19 21.46 -9.20
CA ALA A 198 -21.02 21.10 -8.04
C ALA A 198 -22.37 21.83 -8.04
N VAL A 199 -22.37 23.10 -8.45
CA VAL A 199 -23.58 23.93 -8.57
C VAL A 199 -24.40 23.54 -9.81
N LEU A 200 -23.74 23.13 -10.89
CA LEU A 200 -24.40 22.79 -12.17
C LEU A 200 -24.99 21.37 -12.20
N ILE A 201 -24.50 20.44 -11.37
CA ILE A 201 -24.92 19.03 -11.36
C ILE A 201 -26.45 18.83 -11.38
N PRO A 202 -27.26 19.50 -10.54
CA PRO A 202 -28.71 19.28 -10.54
C PRO A 202 -29.36 19.58 -11.89
N GLY A 203 -28.90 20.64 -12.58
CA GLY A 203 -29.39 21.00 -13.91
C GLY A 203 -28.92 20.02 -14.99
N LEU A 204 -27.67 19.57 -14.91
CA LEU A 204 -27.10 18.60 -15.85
C LEU A 204 -27.76 17.23 -15.72
N VAL A 205 -28.03 16.76 -14.51
CA VAL A 205 -28.74 15.50 -14.25
C VAL A 205 -30.16 15.54 -14.84
N ARG A 206 -30.89 16.66 -14.65
CA ARG A 206 -32.21 16.83 -15.27
C ARG A 206 -32.16 16.74 -16.80
N ARG A 207 -31.17 17.40 -17.42
CA ARG A 207 -30.98 17.36 -18.88
C ARG A 207 -30.60 15.96 -19.36
N ALA A 208 -29.68 15.29 -18.67
CA ALA A 208 -29.24 13.94 -19.02
C ALA A 208 -30.40 12.94 -18.94
N ASN A 209 -31.19 12.98 -17.86
CA ASN A 209 -32.38 12.13 -17.72
C ASN A 209 -33.46 12.42 -18.76
N ALA A 210 -33.60 13.67 -19.21
CA ALA A 210 -34.53 14.03 -20.29
C ALA A 210 -34.10 13.51 -21.67
N SER A 211 -32.81 13.19 -21.85
CA SER A 211 -32.26 12.65 -23.10
C SER A 211 -32.28 11.12 -23.20
N ILE A 212 -32.74 10.44 -22.15
CA ILE A 212 -32.82 8.98 -22.12
C ILE A 212 -33.97 8.51 -23.03
N ASP A 213 -33.63 7.73 -24.04
CA ASP A 213 -34.59 6.90 -24.76
C ASP A 213 -34.81 5.61 -23.97
N ARG A 214 -35.92 5.56 -23.22
CA ARG A 214 -36.20 4.47 -22.28
C ARG A 214 -36.40 3.12 -22.97
N GLU A 215 -36.92 3.13 -24.20
CA GLU A 215 -37.16 1.89 -24.94
C GLU A 215 -35.85 1.32 -25.47
N ALA A 216 -35.01 2.17 -26.08
CA ALA A 216 -33.68 1.78 -26.52
C ALA A 216 -32.80 1.29 -25.36
N GLU A 217 -32.81 1.99 -24.23
CA GLU A 217 -31.99 1.65 -23.07
C GLU A 217 -32.46 0.36 -22.37
N ALA A 218 -33.77 0.10 -22.31
CA ALA A 218 -34.29 -1.17 -21.81
C ALA A 218 -33.88 -2.35 -22.71
N ALA A 219 -33.93 -2.16 -24.04
CA ALA A 219 -33.52 -3.18 -25.01
C ALA A 219 -32.01 -3.48 -24.91
N GLU A 220 -31.18 -2.44 -24.79
CA GLU A 220 -29.74 -2.57 -24.59
C GLU A 220 -29.41 -3.31 -23.27
N ASN A 221 -30.04 -2.92 -22.15
CA ASN A 221 -29.84 -3.57 -20.86
C ASN A 221 -30.30 -5.04 -20.85
N ALA A 222 -31.35 -5.37 -21.61
CA ALA A 222 -31.78 -6.76 -21.80
C ALA A 222 -30.76 -7.56 -22.63
N ALA A 223 -30.23 -6.98 -23.71
CA ALA A 223 -29.19 -7.60 -24.52
C ALA A 223 -27.89 -7.85 -23.74
N ILE A 224 -27.46 -6.90 -22.91
CA ILE A 224 -26.28 -7.06 -22.03
C ILE A 224 -26.50 -8.20 -21.04
N ARG A 225 -27.67 -8.26 -20.38
CA ARG A 225 -27.99 -9.35 -19.44
C ARG A 225 -27.94 -10.72 -20.12
N ALA A 226 -28.57 -10.85 -21.28
CA ALA A 226 -28.54 -12.07 -22.07
C ALA A 226 -27.11 -12.45 -22.51
N ALA A 227 -26.27 -11.48 -22.86
CA ALA A 227 -24.88 -11.72 -23.23
C ALA A 227 -24.03 -12.18 -22.04
N VAL A 228 -24.21 -11.60 -20.86
CA VAL A 228 -23.54 -12.04 -19.62
C VAL A 228 -23.96 -13.45 -19.25
N GLU A 229 -25.27 -13.75 -19.24
CA GLU A 229 -25.79 -15.10 -18.96
C GLU A 229 -25.25 -16.13 -19.97
N ALA A 230 -25.16 -15.77 -21.25
CA ALA A 230 -24.59 -16.63 -22.29
C ALA A 230 -23.08 -16.88 -22.07
N GLN A 231 -22.32 -15.87 -21.64
CA GLN A 231 -20.90 -16.03 -21.33
C GLN A 231 -20.69 -16.92 -20.09
N GLU A 232 -21.46 -16.70 -19.03
CA GLU A 232 -21.41 -17.51 -17.79
C GLU A 232 -21.73 -18.99 -18.07
N ALA A 233 -22.67 -19.27 -18.98
CA ALA A 233 -23.01 -20.63 -19.40
C ALA A 233 -21.90 -21.32 -20.22
N VAL A 234 -21.01 -20.55 -20.86
CA VAL A 234 -19.85 -21.08 -21.60
C VAL A 234 -18.68 -21.35 -20.66
N GLU A 235 -18.39 -20.44 -19.73
CA GLU A 235 -17.26 -20.58 -18.77
C GLU A 235 -17.56 -21.58 -17.64
N SER A 236 -18.79 -21.59 -17.12
CA SER A 236 -19.20 -22.46 -16.03
C SER A 236 -20.30 -23.41 -16.49
N ARG A 237 -20.07 -24.72 -16.35
CA ARG A 237 -21.10 -25.73 -16.67
C ARG A 237 -22.18 -25.85 -15.59
N ARG A 238 -21.96 -25.18 -14.45
CA ARG A 238 -22.78 -25.15 -13.23
C ARG A 238 -22.60 -23.80 -12.56
N ALA A 239 -23.69 -23.20 -12.09
CA ALA A 239 -23.60 -22.00 -11.25
C ALA A 239 -22.98 -22.34 -9.88
N ASP A 240 -22.24 -21.40 -9.27
CA ASP A 240 -21.49 -21.65 -8.03
C ASP A 240 -22.34 -22.19 -6.88
N HIS A 241 -23.60 -21.76 -6.80
CA HIS A 241 -24.54 -22.24 -5.78
C HIS A 241 -24.92 -23.72 -5.94
N GLU A 242 -24.78 -24.30 -7.14
CA GLU A 242 -25.10 -25.70 -7.41
C GLU A 242 -24.06 -26.67 -6.82
N PHE A 243 -22.86 -26.18 -6.49
CA PHE A 243 -21.84 -27.01 -5.81
C PHE A 243 -22.17 -27.23 -4.32
N ALA A 244 -23.03 -26.39 -3.74
CA ALA A 244 -23.28 -26.38 -2.31
C ALA A 244 -24.41 -27.33 -1.89
N GLU A 245 -24.03 -28.55 -1.47
CA GLU A 245 -24.98 -29.59 -1.05
C GLU A 245 -25.22 -29.59 0.46
N ASN A 246 -24.20 -29.26 1.25
CA ASN A 246 -24.25 -29.29 2.71
C ASN A 246 -23.87 -27.94 3.34
N TRP A 247 -23.89 -27.87 4.68
CA TRP A 247 -23.60 -26.62 5.39
C TRP A 247 -22.14 -26.18 5.26
N ILE A 248 -21.19 -27.11 5.10
CA ILE A 248 -19.77 -26.82 4.91
C ILE A 248 -19.57 -26.13 3.55
N ASP A 249 -20.18 -26.68 2.50
CA ASP A 249 -20.08 -26.10 1.18
C ASP A 249 -20.73 -24.70 1.15
N LYS A 250 -21.87 -24.51 1.82
CA LYS A 250 -22.50 -23.18 1.97
C LYS A 250 -21.61 -22.20 2.71
N LEU A 251 -20.89 -22.65 3.73
CA LEU A 251 -19.92 -21.84 4.46
C LEU A 251 -18.75 -21.43 3.56
N SER A 252 -18.17 -22.35 2.80
CA SER A 252 -17.09 -22.09 1.85
C SER A 252 -17.53 -21.14 0.73
N LEU A 253 -18.74 -21.33 0.20
CA LEU A 253 -19.35 -20.45 -0.80
C LEU A 253 -19.51 -19.03 -0.26
N TYR A 254 -20.10 -18.89 0.93
CA TYR A 254 -20.28 -17.59 1.59
C TYR A 254 -18.94 -16.91 1.90
N ALA A 255 -17.97 -17.66 2.42
CA ALA A 255 -16.65 -17.13 2.76
C ALA A 255 -15.91 -16.64 1.50
N GLY A 256 -15.96 -17.40 0.41
CA GLY A 256 -15.40 -17.01 -0.89
C GLY A 256 -16.07 -15.78 -1.49
N GLU A 257 -17.41 -15.75 -1.50
CA GLU A 257 -18.18 -14.59 -1.95
C GLU A 257 -17.83 -13.35 -1.11
N PHE A 258 -17.77 -13.48 0.22
CA PHE A 258 -17.41 -12.41 1.14
C PHE A 258 -16.02 -11.83 0.82
N VAL A 259 -14.97 -12.65 0.70
CA VAL A 259 -13.63 -12.13 0.43
C VAL A 259 -13.43 -11.66 -1.01
N SER A 260 -14.27 -12.07 -1.95
CA SER A 260 -14.20 -11.58 -3.34
C SER A 260 -14.34 -10.06 -3.43
N TYR A 261 -15.14 -9.46 -2.54
CA TYR A 261 -15.35 -8.01 -2.51
C TYR A 261 -14.14 -7.22 -1.98
N TRP A 262 -13.16 -7.87 -1.34
CA TRP A 262 -11.89 -7.21 -0.99
C TRP A 262 -11.14 -6.70 -2.22
N ALA A 263 -11.25 -7.38 -3.37
CA ALA A 263 -10.68 -6.90 -4.62
C ALA A 263 -11.19 -5.50 -5.01
N VAL A 264 -12.45 -5.17 -4.66
CA VAL A 264 -13.02 -3.85 -4.92
C VAL A 264 -12.40 -2.79 -4.00
N ILE A 265 -12.11 -3.14 -2.73
CA ILE A 265 -11.37 -2.26 -1.81
C ILE A 265 -10.02 -1.89 -2.42
N ALA A 266 -9.32 -2.85 -3.04
CA ALA A 266 -8.03 -2.62 -3.67
C ALA A 266 -8.07 -1.57 -4.78
N VAL A 267 -9.15 -1.57 -5.58
CA VAL A 267 -9.34 -0.55 -6.61
C VAL A 267 -9.37 0.85 -5.99
N PHE A 268 -10.13 1.05 -4.91
CA PHE A 268 -10.21 2.34 -4.23
C PHE A 268 -8.88 2.75 -3.59
N VAL A 269 -8.21 1.83 -2.89
CA VAL A 269 -6.94 2.11 -2.20
C VAL A 269 -5.82 2.42 -3.19
N TYR A 270 -5.66 1.63 -4.27
CA TYR A 270 -4.65 1.95 -5.28
C TYR A 270 -4.98 3.21 -6.06
N TYR A 271 -6.25 3.48 -6.33
CA TYR A 271 -6.64 4.73 -6.95
C TYR A 271 -6.28 5.94 -6.07
N PHE A 272 -6.55 5.84 -4.76
CA PHE A 272 -6.13 6.84 -3.78
C PHE A 272 -4.60 6.99 -3.75
N GLU A 273 -3.85 5.89 -3.73
CA GLU A 273 -2.38 5.92 -3.74
C GLU A 273 -1.81 6.60 -5.00
N VAL A 274 -2.35 6.28 -6.17
CA VAL A 274 -1.95 6.90 -7.44
C VAL A 274 -2.21 8.41 -7.40
N ILE A 275 -3.37 8.84 -6.91
CA ILE A 275 -3.67 10.26 -6.75
C ILE A 275 -2.71 10.91 -5.74
N SER A 276 -2.62 10.39 -4.53
CA SER A 276 -1.77 10.96 -3.47
C SER A 276 -0.30 11.08 -3.90
N ARG A 277 0.24 10.03 -4.53
CA ARG A 277 1.62 9.98 -5.01
C ARG A 277 1.89 10.93 -6.17
N TYR A 278 1.06 10.92 -7.21
CA TYR A 278 1.38 11.64 -8.44
C TYR A 278 0.76 13.05 -8.51
N LEU A 279 -0.43 13.24 -7.92
CA LEU A 279 -1.12 14.52 -7.91
C LEU A 279 -0.70 15.41 -6.73
N PHE A 280 -0.56 14.83 -5.53
CA PHE A 280 -0.21 15.60 -4.33
C PHE A 280 1.27 15.52 -3.96
N ASN A 281 2.04 14.66 -4.65
CA ASN A 281 3.43 14.38 -4.33
C ASN A 281 3.62 13.90 -2.86
N SER A 282 2.64 13.12 -2.39
CA SER A 282 2.49 12.65 -1.00
C SER A 282 2.19 11.15 -1.01
N PRO A 283 3.20 10.28 -1.19
CA PRO A 283 3.02 8.83 -1.14
C PRO A 283 2.46 8.40 0.21
N THR A 284 1.58 7.39 0.25
CA THR A 284 1.06 6.90 1.52
C THR A 284 2.00 5.84 2.13
N SER A 285 2.09 5.82 3.46
CA SER A 285 2.86 4.81 4.19
C SER A 285 2.12 3.46 4.31
N TRP A 286 0.80 3.44 4.12
CA TRP A 286 -0.06 2.31 4.46
C TRP A 286 -0.67 1.57 3.26
N ALA A 287 -0.86 2.22 2.10
CA ALA A 287 -1.65 1.63 1.02
C ALA A 287 -1.06 0.33 0.49
N HIS A 288 0.26 0.28 0.24
CA HIS A 288 0.91 -0.91 -0.29
C HIS A 288 0.81 -2.10 0.69
N GLU A 289 1.14 -1.88 1.96
CA GLU A 289 1.12 -2.93 2.99
C GLU A 289 -0.30 -3.42 3.27
N SER A 290 -1.29 -2.51 3.34
CA SER A 290 -2.70 -2.88 3.52
C SER A 290 -3.19 -3.82 2.43
N MET A 291 -2.83 -3.57 1.16
CA MET A 291 -3.24 -4.43 0.05
C MET A 291 -2.52 -5.75 0.04
N TYR A 292 -1.22 -5.75 0.35
CA TYR A 292 -0.43 -6.98 0.47
C TYR A 292 -1.03 -7.93 1.52
N LEU A 293 -1.33 -7.41 2.71
CA LEU A 293 -1.95 -8.19 3.79
C LEU A 293 -3.35 -8.68 3.42
N MET A 294 -4.19 -7.79 2.85
CA MET A 294 -5.55 -8.12 2.42
C MET A 294 -5.57 -9.24 1.38
N PHE A 295 -4.75 -9.16 0.34
CA PHE A 295 -4.68 -10.22 -0.68
C PHE A 295 -4.13 -11.54 -0.14
N GLY A 296 -3.16 -11.49 0.79
CA GLY A 296 -2.67 -12.69 1.48
C GLY A 296 -3.77 -13.41 2.25
N MET A 297 -4.59 -12.65 3.00
CA MET A 297 -5.77 -13.17 3.68
C MET A 297 -6.83 -13.70 2.68
N GLN A 298 -7.06 -12.96 1.58
CA GLN A 298 -8.03 -13.34 0.55
C GLN A 298 -7.69 -14.70 -0.06
N TYR A 299 -6.42 -14.90 -0.39
CA TYR A 299 -5.92 -16.14 -0.98
C TYR A 299 -6.17 -17.35 -0.08
N LEU A 300 -5.95 -17.20 1.23
CA LEU A 300 -6.11 -18.30 2.19
C LEU A 300 -7.58 -18.70 2.38
N ILE A 301 -8.50 -17.72 2.44
CA ILE A 301 -9.94 -18.01 2.53
C ILE A 301 -10.47 -18.56 1.19
N ALA A 302 -10.03 -17.99 0.06
CA ALA A 302 -10.44 -18.41 -1.28
C ALA A 302 -10.03 -19.86 -1.61
N GLY A 303 -9.05 -20.44 -0.92
CA GLY A 303 -8.66 -21.83 -1.09
C GLY A 303 -9.82 -22.81 -0.88
N ALA A 304 -10.65 -22.63 0.15
CA ALA A 304 -11.81 -23.50 0.38
C ALA A 304 -12.87 -23.34 -0.73
N TYR A 305 -13.10 -22.10 -1.17
CA TYR A 305 -14.00 -21.80 -2.29
C TYR A 305 -13.53 -22.46 -3.60
N ALA A 306 -12.26 -22.28 -3.97
CA ALA A 306 -11.69 -22.85 -5.18
C ALA A 306 -11.66 -24.39 -5.15
N MET A 307 -11.68 -25.00 -3.95
CA MET A 307 -11.81 -26.45 -3.82
C MET A 307 -13.25 -26.91 -4.06
N LEU A 308 -14.23 -26.16 -3.57
CA LEU A 308 -15.65 -26.42 -3.78
C LEU A 308 -16.05 -26.33 -5.26
N THR A 309 -15.61 -25.29 -5.95
CA THR A 309 -15.94 -25.02 -7.37
C THR A 309 -15.01 -25.73 -8.36
N GLU A 310 -14.11 -26.58 -7.85
CA GLU A 310 -13.08 -27.28 -8.64
C GLU A 310 -12.16 -26.37 -9.49
N ALA A 311 -11.99 -25.11 -9.08
CA ALA A 311 -11.16 -24.12 -9.76
C ALA A 311 -9.65 -24.28 -9.51
N HIS A 312 -9.24 -25.26 -8.70
CA HIS A 312 -7.83 -25.57 -8.51
C HIS A 312 -7.19 -26.08 -9.81
N VAL A 313 -5.94 -25.67 -10.05
CA VAL A 313 -5.14 -26.22 -11.14
C VAL A 313 -4.91 -27.71 -10.88
N ARG A 314 -5.58 -28.55 -11.67
CA ARG A 314 -5.44 -30.01 -11.64
C ARG A 314 -4.59 -30.48 -12.82
N VAL A 315 -3.90 -31.60 -12.64
CA VAL A 315 -3.21 -32.28 -13.74
C VAL A 315 -4.23 -33.13 -14.49
N ASP A 316 -4.98 -32.49 -15.39
CA ASP A 316 -6.10 -33.13 -16.09
C ASP A 316 -5.67 -34.21 -17.08
N VAL A 317 -4.41 -34.19 -17.55
CA VAL A 317 -3.92 -35.14 -18.58
C VAL A 317 -4.02 -36.62 -18.13
N PHE A 318 -3.83 -36.87 -16.83
CA PHE A 318 -3.93 -38.22 -16.25
C PHE A 318 -5.29 -38.48 -15.59
N TYR A 319 -5.97 -37.43 -15.11
CA TYR A 319 -7.23 -37.55 -14.38
C TYR A 319 -8.45 -37.64 -15.32
N ALA A 320 -8.51 -36.81 -16.37
CA ALA A 320 -9.65 -36.74 -17.29
C ALA A 320 -10.07 -38.10 -17.91
N PRO A 321 -9.16 -38.96 -18.41
CA PRO A 321 -9.52 -40.23 -19.04
C PRO A 321 -9.92 -41.34 -18.06
N LEU A 322 -9.78 -41.15 -16.75
CA LEU A 322 -10.14 -42.16 -15.76
C LEU A 322 -11.66 -42.38 -15.68
N SER A 323 -12.07 -43.63 -15.47
CA SER A 323 -13.46 -43.95 -15.14
C SER A 323 -13.84 -43.37 -13.77
N ARG A 324 -15.13 -43.09 -13.55
CA ARG A 324 -15.67 -42.56 -12.27
C ARG A 324 -15.12 -43.24 -11.01
N PRO A 325 -15.09 -44.60 -10.89
CA PRO A 325 -14.52 -45.25 -9.71
C PRO A 325 -13.01 -45.06 -9.59
N LYS A 326 -12.27 -45.00 -10.69
CA LYS A 326 -10.82 -44.76 -10.68
C LYS A 326 -10.49 -43.31 -10.27
N LYS A 327 -11.34 -42.35 -10.65
CA LYS A 327 -11.25 -40.96 -10.19
C LYS A 327 -11.43 -40.88 -8.68
N ALA A 328 -12.50 -41.47 -8.15
CA ALA A 328 -12.77 -41.46 -6.73
C ALA A 328 -11.66 -42.13 -5.89
N TRP A 329 -11.04 -43.21 -6.38
CA TRP A 329 -9.87 -43.81 -5.73
C TRP A 329 -8.62 -42.91 -5.78
N ALA A 330 -8.38 -42.22 -6.89
CA ALA A 330 -7.28 -41.26 -7.01
C ALA A 330 -7.51 -40.05 -6.08
N ASP A 331 -8.74 -39.55 -5.99
CA ASP A 331 -9.14 -38.47 -5.07
C ASP A 331 -8.98 -38.91 -3.60
N LEU A 332 -9.39 -40.14 -3.27
CA LEU A 332 -9.19 -40.71 -1.94
C LEU A 332 -7.70 -40.81 -1.56
N PHE A 333 -6.84 -41.29 -2.47
CA PHE A 333 -5.40 -41.38 -2.22
C PHE A 333 -4.75 -40.00 -2.07
N THR A 334 -5.08 -39.07 -2.96
CA THR A 334 -4.54 -37.70 -2.92
C THR A 334 -5.05 -36.90 -1.71
N SER A 335 -6.24 -37.24 -1.18
CA SER A 335 -6.78 -36.63 0.03
C SER A 335 -5.87 -36.81 1.25
N ILE A 336 -5.11 -37.91 1.34
CA ILE A 336 -4.18 -38.16 2.46
C ILE A 336 -3.11 -37.06 2.50
N PHE A 337 -2.47 -36.79 1.36
CA PHE A 337 -1.47 -35.73 1.25
C PHE A 337 -2.07 -34.35 1.47
N PHE A 338 -3.29 -34.14 0.97
CA PHE A 338 -4.04 -32.92 1.23
C PHE A 338 -4.26 -32.69 2.74
N PHE A 339 -4.72 -33.70 3.49
CA PHE A 339 -4.95 -33.56 4.93
C PHE A 339 -3.65 -33.40 5.73
N ILE A 340 -2.55 -34.01 5.31
CA ILE A 340 -1.23 -33.74 5.90
C ILE A 340 -0.86 -32.28 5.69
N PHE A 341 -0.94 -31.79 4.45
CA PHE A 341 -0.65 -30.39 4.13
C PHE A 341 -1.55 -29.42 4.89
N ALA A 342 -2.88 -29.62 4.84
CA ALA A 342 -3.84 -28.75 5.47
C ALA A 342 -3.74 -28.80 7.01
N GLY A 343 -3.47 -29.98 7.58
CA GLY A 343 -3.22 -30.16 9.00
C GLY A 343 -1.94 -29.46 9.46
N THR A 344 -0.84 -29.61 8.72
CA THR A 344 0.40 -28.86 8.99
C THR A 344 0.16 -27.36 8.88
N LEU A 345 -0.53 -26.89 7.83
CA LEU A 345 -0.89 -25.49 7.64
C LEU A 345 -1.71 -24.96 8.82
N LEU A 346 -2.67 -25.73 9.34
CA LEU A 346 -3.47 -25.34 10.49
C LEU A 346 -2.61 -25.19 11.75
N VAL A 347 -1.77 -26.19 12.05
CA VAL A 347 -0.91 -26.18 13.25
C VAL A 347 0.10 -25.04 13.18
N THR A 348 0.80 -24.88 12.05
CA THR A 348 1.80 -23.81 11.89
C THR A 348 1.17 -22.42 11.91
N SER A 349 0.02 -22.25 11.25
CA SER A 349 -0.72 -20.98 11.27
C SER A 349 -1.20 -20.65 12.68
N TYR A 350 -1.65 -21.64 13.46
CA TYR A 350 -2.07 -21.44 14.84
C TYR A 350 -0.88 -21.02 15.71
N THR A 351 0.26 -21.71 15.61
CA THR A 351 1.49 -21.32 16.33
C THR A 351 1.88 -19.88 15.99
N PHE A 352 1.94 -19.53 14.70
CA PHE A 352 2.28 -18.17 14.28
C PHE A 352 1.28 -17.11 14.74
N ALA A 353 -0.02 -17.44 14.79
CA ALA A 353 -1.05 -16.52 15.28
C ALA A 353 -0.92 -16.29 16.78
N MET A 354 -0.60 -17.32 17.56
CA MET A 354 -0.35 -17.21 18.99
C MET A 354 0.95 -16.44 19.28
N ASP A 355 2.03 -16.76 18.56
CA ASP A 355 3.32 -16.09 18.71
C ASP A 355 3.22 -14.58 18.42
N ALA A 356 2.41 -14.19 17.43
CA ALA A 356 2.19 -12.78 17.11
C ALA A 356 1.45 -12.01 18.19
N ILE A 357 0.67 -12.67 19.03
CA ILE A 357 -0.02 -12.02 20.15
C ILE A 357 0.88 -12.05 21.40
N ALA A 358 1.60 -13.15 21.62
CA ALA A 358 2.43 -13.42 22.80
C ALA A 358 3.81 -12.72 22.76
N VAL A 359 4.00 -11.69 21.92
CA VAL A 359 5.27 -10.98 21.82
C VAL A 359 5.59 -10.25 23.14
N PRO A 360 6.83 -10.30 23.66
CA PRO A 360 7.20 -9.61 24.90
C PRO A 360 7.06 -8.09 24.86
N SER A 361 7.15 -7.48 23.68
CA SER A 361 6.97 -6.03 23.49
C SER A 361 5.50 -5.59 23.42
N GLY A 362 4.54 -6.53 23.37
CA GLY A 362 3.12 -6.23 23.39
C GLY A 362 2.63 -6.00 24.83
N ASN A 363 1.96 -4.88 25.07
CA ASN A 363 1.38 -4.49 26.36
C ASN A 363 -0.16 -4.47 26.35
N ALA A 364 -0.78 -5.05 25.31
CA ALA A 364 -2.21 -5.26 25.27
C ALA A 364 -2.62 -6.40 26.21
N VAL A 365 -3.81 -6.34 26.81
CA VAL A 365 -4.33 -7.38 27.70
C VAL A 365 -4.41 -8.75 26.99
N ILE A 366 -4.66 -8.76 25.68
CA ILE A 366 -4.65 -10.00 24.89
C ILE A 366 -3.22 -10.60 24.82
N SER A 367 -2.18 -9.78 24.79
CA SER A 367 -0.79 -10.23 24.81
C SER A 367 -0.42 -10.86 26.15
N ASP A 368 -0.83 -10.27 27.26
CA ASP A 368 -0.61 -10.81 28.62
C ASP A 368 -1.28 -12.17 28.78
N TRP A 369 -2.51 -12.30 28.27
CA TRP A 369 -3.23 -13.58 28.24
C TRP A 369 -2.53 -14.62 27.36
N ALA A 370 -2.09 -14.24 26.16
CA ALA A 370 -1.43 -15.16 25.25
C ALA A 370 -0.08 -15.65 25.78
N ARG A 371 0.61 -14.85 26.61
CA ARG A 371 1.82 -15.26 27.35
C ARG A 371 1.52 -16.11 28.59
N GLY A 372 0.25 -16.23 28.98
CA GLY A 372 -0.18 -16.97 30.17
C GLY A 372 0.04 -16.22 31.49
N GLU A 373 0.23 -14.90 31.44
CA GLU A 373 0.43 -14.05 32.63
C GLU A 373 -0.89 -13.82 33.38
N ILE A 374 -2.02 -13.80 32.65
CA ILE A 374 -3.37 -13.64 33.19
C ILE A 374 -4.31 -14.75 32.69
N GLY A 375 -5.36 -15.04 33.47
CA GLY A 375 -6.39 -16.01 33.08
C GLY A 375 -7.34 -15.48 31.99
N PHE A 376 -7.99 -16.37 31.24
CA PHE A 376 -8.96 -15.97 30.19
C PHE A 376 -10.12 -15.10 30.72
N GLY A 377 -10.66 -15.44 31.90
CA GLY A 377 -11.74 -14.66 32.52
C GLY A 377 -11.28 -13.26 32.97
N GLU A 378 -10.01 -13.13 33.34
CA GLU A 378 -9.40 -11.86 33.71
C GLU A 378 -9.09 -11.01 32.47
N MET A 379 -8.62 -11.63 31.39
CA MET A 379 -8.48 -10.95 30.09
C MET A 379 -9.81 -10.34 29.63
N LEU A 380 -10.91 -11.10 29.71
CA LEU A 380 -12.22 -10.59 29.33
C LEU A 380 -12.72 -9.46 30.24
N SER A 381 -12.40 -9.48 31.53
CA SER A 381 -12.82 -8.41 32.45
C SER A 381 -11.99 -7.13 32.28
N GLN A 382 -10.75 -7.25 31.80
CA GLN A 382 -9.83 -6.14 31.55
C GLN A 382 -9.93 -5.58 30.12
N LEU A 383 -10.64 -6.25 29.20
CA LEU A 383 -10.91 -5.72 27.86
C LEU A 383 -11.78 -4.45 27.96
N SER A 384 -11.17 -3.31 27.67
CA SER A 384 -11.82 -2.00 27.64
C SER A 384 -11.64 -1.31 26.28
N LEU A 385 -12.41 -0.24 26.03
CA LEU A 385 -12.21 0.60 24.84
C LEU A 385 -10.83 1.25 24.80
N GLU A 386 -10.21 1.48 25.95
CA GLU A 386 -8.86 2.08 26.05
C GLU A 386 -7.81 1.23 25.34
N GLN A 387 -7.96 -0.10 25.34
CA GLN A 387 -7.08 -1.02 24.59
C GLN A 387 -7.03 -0.67 23.10
N TRP A 388 -8.13 -0.14 22.54
CA TRP A 388 -8.26 0.16 21.12
C TRP A 388 -8.01 1.63 20.77
N THR A 389 -8.10 2.52 21.75
CA THR A 389 -7.98 3.98 21.54
C THR A 389 -6.67 4.58 22.03
N ASP A 390 -5.99 3.94 22.99
CA ASP A 390 -4.70 4.43 23.51
C ASP A 390 -3.57 4.11 22.52
N PRO A 391 -2.86 5.12 21.99
CA PRO A 391 -1.76 4.92 21.04
C PRO A 391 -0.55 4.20 21.66
N ASN A 392 -0.44 4.11 22.99
CA ASN A 392 0.65 3.39 23.66
C ASN A 392 0.42 1.88 23.73
N ILE A 393 -0.77 1.39 23.39
CA ILE A 393 -1.09 -0.04 23.40
C ILE A 393 -0.59 -0.68 22.11
N ARG A 394 0.29 -1.66 22.25
CA ARG A 394 0.88 -2.47 21.19
C ARG A 394 0.28 -3.86 21.24
N TRP A 395 -0.49 -4.19 20.22
CA TRP A 395 -1.21 -5.46 20.07
C TRP A 395 -0.29 -6.58 19.53
N GLY A 396 0.84 -6.82 20.21
CA GLY A 396 1.79 -7.87 19.83
C GLY A 396 2.71 -7.48 18.66
N GLU A 397 2.89 -8.40 17.71
CA GLU A 397 3.76 -8.26 16.54
C GLU A 397 3.20 -7.23 15.56
N ILE A 398 4.05 -6.29 15.16
CA ILE A 398 3.74 -5.21 14.21
C ILE A 398 4.58 -5.36 12.95
N SER A 399 4.12 -4.76 11.85
CA SER A 399 4.92 -4.69 10.63
C SER A 399 6.17 -3.83 10.79
N PHE A 400 7.19 -4.09 9.96
CA PHE A 400 8.46 -3.35 9.96
C PHE A 400 8.42 -2.02 9.19
N ASN A 401 7.27 -1.67 8.61
CA ASN A 401 7.09 -0.45 7.84
C ASN A 401 6.57 0.69 8.72
N GLU A 402 6.60 1.93 8.19
CA GLU A 402 6.14 3.14 8.87
C GLU A 402 4.67 3.09 9.34
N TRP A 403 3.85 2.18 8.81
CA TRP A 403 2.46 2.02 9.23
C TRP A 403 2.29 1.19 10.51
N GLU A 404 3.23 0.30 10.84
CA GLU A 404 3.26 -0.49 12.08
C GLU A 404 1.95 -1.27 12.36
N ILE A 405 1.30 -1.82 11.34
CA ILE A 405 0.02 -2.54 11.51
C ILE A 405 0.22 -3.82 12.34
N PRO A 406 -0.64 -4.10 13.34
CA PRO A 406 -0.61 -5.37 14.08
C PRO A 406 -0.91 -6.55 13.16
N LEU A 407 -0.04 -7.57 13.17
CA LEU A 407 -0.11 -8.70 12.24
C LEU A 407 -1.00 -9.84 12.74
N TRP A 408 -1.32 -9.89 14.04
CA TRP A 408 -2.09 -10.98 14.62
C TRP A 408 -3.43 -11.25 13.91
N PRO A 409 -4.25 -10.26 13.48
CA PRO A 409 -5.53 -10.58 12.86
C PRO A 409 -5.34 -11.29 11.51
N MET A 410 -4.33 -10.90 10.74
CA MET A 410 -3.98 -11.58 9.49
C MET A 410 -3.54 -13.02 9.74
N LYS A 411 -2.73 -13.25 10.77
CA LYS A 411 -2.30 -14.61 11.13
C LYS A 411 -3.46 -15.49 11.58
N TRP A 412 -4.44 -14.92 12.29
CA TRP A 412 -5.68 -15.63 12.63
C TRP A 412 -6.56 -15.92 11.41
N VAL A 413 -6.58 -15.05 10.40
CA VAL A 413 -7.25 -15.35 9.13
C VAL A 413 -6.57 -16.54 8.43
N MET A 414 -5.26 -16.74 8.59
CA MET A 414 -4.61 -17.96 8.09
C MET A 414 -5.13 -19.23 8.78
N VAL A 415 -5.34 -19.17 10.10
CA VAL A 415 -5.97 -20.26 10.87
C VAL A 415 -7.38 -20.54 10.35
N ILE A 416 -8.19 -19.49 10.14
CA ILE A 416 -9.55 -19.61 9.60
C ILE A 416 -9.53 -20.22 8.21
N GLY A 417 -8.65 -19.76 7.31
CA GLY A 417 -8.50 -20.30 5.96
C GLY A 417 -8.09 -21.78 5.98
N ALA A 418 -7.14 -22.17 6.83
CA ALA A 418 -6.74 -23.56 7.01
C ALA A 418 -7.88 -24.44 7.55
N LEU A 419 -8.66 -23.94 8.52
CA LEU A 419 -9.85 -24.62 9.02
C LEU A 419 -10.91 -24.81 7.92
N LEU A 420 -11.19 -23.77 7.14
CA LEU A 420 -12.13 -23.84 6.02
C LEU A 420 -11.67 -24.86 4.97
N LEU A 421 -10.37 -24.89 4.65
CA LEU A 421 -9.79 -25.89 3.74
C LEU A 421 -9.96 -27.32 4.27
N ILE A 422 -9.69 -27.55 5.55
CA ILE A 422 -9.88 -28.88 6.18
C ILE A 422 -11.35 -29.29 6.14
N LEU A 423 -12.26 -28.38 6.53
CA LEU A 423 -13.69 -28.64 6.48
C LEU A 423 -14.14 -28.97 5.04
N GLN A 424 -13.71 -28.19 4.05
CA GLN A 424 -14.05 -28.44 2.66
C GLN A 424 -13.47 -29.77 2.16
N GLY A 425 -12.26 -30.13 2.59
CA GLY A 425 -11.66 -31.43 2.32
C GLY A 425 -12.47 -32.59 2.92
N ILE A 426 -13.01 -32.42 4.14
CA ILE A 426 -13.90 -33.41 4.75
C ILE A 426 -15.19 -33.56 3.95
N SER A 427 -15.78 -32.43 3.53
CA SER A 427 -16.99 -32.43 2.67
C SER A 427 -16.73 -33.20 1.37
N LYS A 428 -15.61 -32.93 0.70
CA LYS A 428 -15.22 -33.60 -0.54
C LYS A 428 -14.94 -35.08 -0.33
N LEU A 429 -14.14 -35.45 0.67
CA LEU A 429 -13.85 -36.83 1.01
C LEU A 429 -15.13 -37.64 1.30
N ALA A 430 -16.09 -37.04 2.02
CA ALA A 430 -17.36 -37.68 2.31
C ALA A 430 -18.19 -37.94 1.03
N LYS A 431 -18.15 -37.03 0.06
CA LYS A 431 -18.80 -37.19 -1.26
C LYS A 431 -18.10 -38.27 -2.08
N ASP A 432 -16.77 -38.31 -2.09
CA ASP A 432 -16.00 -39.33 -2.82
C ASP A 432 -16.24 -40.74 -2.25
N ILE A 433 -16.27 -40.88 -0.92
CA ILE A 433 -16.61 -42.15 -0.25
C ILE A 433 -18.04 -42.60 -0.60
N ARG A 434 -18.99 -41.66 -0.64
CA ARG A 434 -20.38 -41.96 -1.05
C ARG A 434 -20.43 -42.46 -2.49
N ALA A 435 -19.72 -41.80 -3.41
CA ALA A 435 -19.64 -42.20 -4.81
C ALA A 435 -19.06 -43.62 -4.97
N ILE A 436 -18.03 -43.97 -4.20
CA ILE A 436 -17.44 -45.32 -4.18
C ILE A 436 -18.46 -46.34 -3.65
N ARG A 437 -19.18 -46.01 -2.57
CA ARG A 437 -20.16 -46.91 -1.94
C ARG A 437 -21.37 -47.19 -2.83
N GLU A 438 -21.84 -46.19 -3.56
CA GLU A 438 -23.03 -46.28 -4.41
C GLU A 438 -22.73 -46.92 -5.78
N GLY A 439 -21.46 -47.21 -6.10
CA GLY A 439 -21.07 -47.97 -7.29
C GLY A 439 -21.35 -47.27 -8.63
N ALA A 440 -21.29 -45.93 -8.64
CA ALA A 440 -21.73 -45.08 -9.75
C ALA A 440 -20.68 -44.76 -10.84
#